data_AF-U1LIX4-F1
#
_entry.id   AF-U1LIX4-F1
#
_cell.length_a   1.000
_cell.length_b   1.000
_cell.length_c   1.000
_cell.angle_alpha   90.00
_cell.angle_beta   90.00
_cell.angle_gamma   90.00
#
_symmetry.space_group_name_H-M   'P 1'
#
loop_
_entity.id
_entity.type
_entity.pdbx_description
1 polymer ?
#
loop_
_entity_poly.entity_id
_entity_poly.type
_entity_poly.pdbx_seq_one_letter_code
_entity_poly.pdbx_strand_id
1 'polypeptide(L)'
;MSFISDHDLYARMLNRDTSALELLYDRYERILYSLALRLTTRADLAEAVLSEVFTELWKHRLPLDLTTHRLRTHLFERVETAALRLVTSA
;
A
#
# COMPACT_ATOMS: atom_id res chain seq x y z
N MET A 1 3.19 -2.06 23.09
CA MET A 1 3.01 -1.71 21.67
C MET A 1 3.08 -0.20 21.53
N SER A 2 4.01 0.31 20.72
CA SER A 2 4.00 1.74 20.39
C SER A 2 2.93 1.98 19.33
N PHE A 3 1.90 2.76 19.66
CA PHE A 3 0.83 3.16 18.73
C PHE A 3 1.33 4.29 17.83
N ILE A 4 2.34 4.01 17.01
CA ILE A 4 2.87 4.98 16.05
C ILE A 4 1.82 5.19 14.96
N SER A 5 1.49 6.46 14.71
CA SER A 5 0.48 6.82 13.72
C SER A 5 0.95 6.49 12.30
N ASP A 6 0.01 6.34 11.36
CA ASP A 6 0.37 6.17 9.95
C ASP A 6 1.19 7.34 9.42
N HIS A 7 0.92 8.55 9.94
CA HIS A 7 1.65 9.76 9.56
C HIS A 7 3.10 9.70 10.01
N ASP A 8 3.35 9.30 11.26
CA ASP A 8 4.71 9.19 11.79
C ASP A 8 5.48 8.05 11.13
N LEU A 9 4.83 6.91 10.87
CA LEU A 9 5.45 5.80 10.13
C LEU A 9 5.79 6.24 8.70
N TYR A 10 4.89 6.96 8.03
CA TYR A 10 5.17 7.48 6.70
C TYR A 10 6.34 8.47 6.71
N ALA A 11 6.35 9.42 7.65
CA ALA A 11 7.45 10.38 7.79
C ALA A 11 8.80 9.69 8.07
N ARG A 12 8.82 8.65 8.91
CA ARG A 12 10.01 7.83 9.15
C ARG A 12 10.45 7.08 7.89
N MET A 13 9.51 6.52 7.14
CA MET A 13 9.78 5.85 5.87
C MET A 13 10.39 6.81 4.84
N LEU A 14 9.93 8.08 4.79
CA LEU A 14 10.57 9.12 3.95
C LEU A 14 12.04 9.34 4.29
N ASN A 15 12.41 9.14 5.56
CA ASN A 15 13.79 9.18 6.03
C ASN A 15 14.55 7.85 5.85
N ARG A 16 14.06 6.97 4.96
CA ARG A 16 14.65 5.64 4.65
C ARG A 16 14.66 4.65 5.82
N ASP A 17 13.81 4.85 6.82
CA ASP A 17 13.61 3.87 7.90
C ASP A 17 12.82 2.67 7.38
N THR A 18 13.51 1.54 7.17
CA THR A 18 12.91 0.28 6.70
C THR A 18 11.94 -0.30 7.71
N SER A 19 12.20 -0.13 9.01
CA SER A 19 11.30 -0.59 10.09
C SER A 19 9.93 0.08 10.01
N ALA A 20 9.88 1.32 9.53
CA ALA A 20 8.63 2.04 9.34
C ALA A 20 7.81 1.47 8.17
N LEU A 21 8.48 1.03 7.10
CA LEU A 21 7.84 0.32 5.99
C LEU A 21 7.28 -1.03 6.46
N GLU A 22 8.04 -1.80 7.24
CA GLU A 22 7.61 -3.09 7.80
C GLU A 22 6.35 -2.92 8.66
N LEU A 23 6.31 -1.92 9.54
CA LEU A 23 5.12 -1.64 10.36
C LEU A 23 3.90 -1.21 9.53
N LEU A 24 4.11 -0.49 8.42
CA LEU A 24 3.04 -0.17 7.47
C LEU A 24 2.59 -1.41 6.71
N TYR A 25 3.53 -2.29 6.34
CA TYR A 25 3.24 -3.55 5.69
C TYR A 25 2.35 -4.41 6.58
N ASP A 26 2.80 -4.75 7.79
CA ASP A 26 2.07 -5.56 8.77
C ASP A 26 0.65 -5.02 9.05
N ARG A 27 0.50 -3.69 9.07
CA ARG A 27 -0.78 -3.02 9.33
C ARG A 27 -1.76 -3.16 8.17
N TYR A 28 -1.27 -3.14 6.94
CA TYR A 28 -2.11 -3.01 5.74
C TYR A 28 -2.13 -4.26 4.85
N GLU A 29 -1.19 -5.18 4.98
CA GLU A 29 -1.05 -6.36 4.11
C GLU A 29 -2.36 -7.14 3.98
N ARG A 30 -2.97 -7.52 5.10
CA ARG A 30 -4.14 -8.41 5.12
C ARG A 30 -5.36 -7.77 4.47
N ILE A 31 -5.58 -6.47 4.73
CA ILE A 31 -6.76 -5.76 4.21
C ILE A 31 -6.59 -5.40 2.73
N LEU A 32 -5.39 -4.99 2.32
CA LEU A 32 -5.09 -4.67 0.92
C LEU A 32 -5.04 -5.94 0.06
N TYR A 33 -4.47 -7.04 0.57
CA TYR A 33 -4.47 -8.32 -0.12
C TYR A 33 -5.89 -8.86 -0.30
N SER A 34 -6.72 -8.77 0.74
CA SER A 34 -8.13 -9.20 0.64
C SER A 34 -8.90 -8.39 -0.41
N LEU A 35 -8.64 -7.09 -0.53
CA LEU A 35 -9.22 -6.25 -1.58
C LEU A 35 -8.70 -6.63 -2.96
N ALA A 36 -7.37 -6.75 -3.11
CA ALA A 36 -6.75 -7.12 -4.37
C ALA A 36 -7.28 -8.46 -4.87
N LEU A 37 -7.35 -9.49 -4.02
CA LEU A 37 -7.88 -10.81 -4.36
C LEU A 37 -9.34 -10.77 -4.81
N ARG A 38 -10.16 -9.92 -4.18
CA ARG A 38 -11.57 -9.74 -4.59
C ARG A 38 -11.69 -9.11 -5.97
N LEU A 39 -10.78 -8.21 -6.33
CA LEU A 39 -10.79 -7.50 -7.62
C LEU A 39 -10.17 -8.34 -8.75
N THR A 40 -9.07 -9.03 -8.47
CA THR A 40 -8.33 -9.81 -9.46
C THR A 40 -8.89 -11.21 -9.64
N THR A 41 -9.59 -11.76 -8.64
CA THR A 41 -10.05 -13.16 -8.58
C THR A 41 -8.94 -14.20 -8.75
N ARG A 42 -7.68 -13.76 -8.61
CA ARG A 42 -6.45 -14.51 -8.91
C ARG A 42 -5.39 -14.18 -7.88
N ALA A 43 -4.90 -15.20 -7.17
CA ALA A 43 -3.93 -15.02 -6.10
C ALA A 43 -2.60 -14.45 -6.61
N ASP A 44 -2.12 -14.93 -7.75
CA ASP A 44 -0.90 -14.45 -8.41
C ASP A 44 -0.97 -12.95 -8.74
N LEU A 45 -2.13 -12.50 -9.26
CA LEU A 45 -2.35 -11.08 -9.54
C LEU A 45 -2.51 -10.26 -8.25
N ALA A 46 -3.15 -10.82 -7.21
CA ALA A 46 -3.32 -10.13 -5.93
C ALA A 46 -1.97 -9.88 -5.24
N GLU A 47 -1.07 -10.86 -5.26
CA GLU A 47 0.31 -10.72 -4.76
C GLU A 47 1.09 -9.67 -5.56
N ALA A 48 0.92 -9.65 -6.89
CA ALA A 48 1.55 -8.65 -7.75
C ALA A 48 1.05 -7.22 -7.44
N VAL A 49 -0.26 -7.03 -7.25
CA VAL A 49 -0.84 -5.76 -6.82
C VAL A 49 -0.24 -5.30 -5.49
N LEU A 50 -0.19 -6.19 -4.49
CA LEU A 50 0.33 -5.86 -3.17
C LEU A 50 1.80 -5.42 -3.25
N SER A 51 2.61 -6.19 -3.99
CA SER A 51 4.02 -5.92 -4.20
C SER A 51 4.25 -4.58 -4.90
N GLU A 52 3.45 -4.25 -5.91
CA GLU A 52 3.50 -2.98 -6.62
C GLU A 52 3.18 -1.81 -5.67
N VAL A 53 2.07 -1.89 -4.94
CA VAL A 53 1.62 -0.81 -4.03
C VAL A 53 2.68 -0.48 -2.98
N PHE A 54 3.26 -1.49 -2.32
CA PHE A 54 4.30 -1.26 -1.31
C PHE A 54 5.64 -0.82 -1.94
N THR A 55 5.96 -1.29 -3.14
CA THR A 55 7.14 -0.82 -3.88
C THR A 55 7.01 0.66 -4.28
N GLU A 56 5.83 1.08 -4.74
CA GLU A 56 5.55 2.46 -5.06
C GLU A 56 5.60 3.34 -3.80
N LEU A 57 5.08 2.83 -2.67
CA LEU A 57 5.11 3.50 -1.38
C LEU A 57 6.54 3.76 -0.93
N TRP A 58 7.40 2.73 -0.95
CA TRP A 58 8.82 2.84 -0.59
C TRP A 58 9.61 3.77 -1.53
N LYS A 59 9.29 3.75 -2.83
CA LYS A 59 9.94 4.61 -3.83
C LYS A 59 9.43 6.06 -3.80
N HIS A 60 8.52 6.40 -2.89
CA HIS A 60 7.86 7.72 -2.81
C HIS A 60 7.16 8.12 -4.11
N ARG A 61 6.65 7.13 -4.85
CA ARG A 61 5.94 7.34 -6.10
C ARG A 61 4.44 7.53 -5.90
N LEU A 62 3.93 7.33 -4.69
CA LEU A 62 2.60 7.81 -4.32
C LEU A 62 2.70 9.28 -3.91
N PRO A 63 2.01 10.20 -4.60
CA PRO A 63 1.82 11.57 -4.11
C PRO A 63 0.89 11.52 -2.90
N LEU A 64 1.48 11.38 -1.70
CA LEU A 64 0.74 11.32 -0.45
C LEU A 64 0.75 12.70 0.19
N ASP A 65 -0.36 13.40 0.04
CA ASP A 65 -0.65 14.56 0.87
C ASP A 65 -1.42 14.12 2.12
N LEU A 66 -0.66 13.76 3.16
CA LEU A 66 -1.23 13.35 4.45
C LEU A 66 -1.93 14.49 5.21
N THR A 67 -1.94 15.72 4.68
CA THR A 67 -2.76 16.81 5.22
C THR A 67 -4.19 16.76 4.69
N THR A 68 -4.38 16.26 3.47
CA THR A 68 -5.67 16.25 2.76
C THR A 68 -6.33 14.88 2.78
N HIS A 69 -5.57 13.78 2.68
CA HIS A 69 -6.09 12.42 2.63
C HIS A 69 -5.27 11.46 3.50
N ARG A 70 -5.95 10.58 4.23
CA ARG A 70 -5.30 9.59 5.10
C ARG A 70 -4.58 8.54 4.26
N LEU A 71 -3.41 8.07 4.73
CA LEU A 71 -2.60 7.03 4.09
C LEU A 71 -3.45 5.82 3.65
N ARG A 72 -4.33 5.35 4.53
CA ARG A 72 -5.26 4.24 4.24
C ARG A 72 -6.08 4.48 2.97
N THR A 73 -6.67 5.66 2.80
CA THR A 73 -7.54 5.96 1.64
C THR A 73 -6.74 5.84 0.35
N HIS A 74 -5.56 6.44 0.30
CA HIS A 74 -4.69 6.36 -0.86
C HIS A 74 -4.22 4.93 -1.17
N LEU A 75 -3.87 4.13 -0.15
CA LEU A 75 -3.48 2.74 -0.39
C LEU A 75 -4.62 1.93 -1.03
N PHE A 76 -5.87 2.18 -0.66
CA PHE A 76 -7.03 1.52 -1.27
C PHE A 76 -7.22 1.94 -2.73
N GLU A 77 -7.20 3.23 -3.02
CA GLU A 77 -7.29 3.76 -4.38
C GLU A 77 -6.18 3.19 -5.28
N ARG A 78 -4.97 3.04 -4.73
CA ARG A 78 -3.83 2.45 -5.45
C ARG A 78 -4.00 0.95 -5.70
N VAL A 79 -4.52 0.19 -4.73
CA VAL A 79 -4.87 -1.22 -4.95
C VAL A 79 -5.90 -1.37 -6.06
N GLU A 80 -6.97 -0.56 -6.05
CA GLU A 80 -8.00 -0.61 -7.09
C GLU A 80 -7.40 -0.31 -8.47
N THR A 81 -6.64 0.78 -8.58
CA THR A 81 -5.99 1.17 -9.84
C THR A 81 -5.06 0.08 -10.37
N ALA A 82 -4.21 -0.49 -9.50
CA ALA A 82 -3.25 -1.53 -9.89
C ALA A 82 -3.96 -2.84 -10.27
N ALA A 83 -5.01 -3.23 -9.54
CA ALA A 83 -5.80 -4.42 -9.85
C ALA A 83 -6.46 -4.33 -11.22
N LEU A 84 -7.12 -3.20 -11.54
CA LEU A 84 -7.72 -2.99 -12.86
C LEU A 84 -6.66 -3.04 -13.98
N ARG A 85 -5.50 -2.42 -13.77
CA ARG A 85 -4.39 -2.42 -14.73
C ARG A 85 -3.93 -3.85 -15.03
N LEU A 86 -3.67 -4.64 -14.00
CA LEU A 86 -3.16 -6.00 -14.13
C LEU A 86 -4.18 -6.96 -14.75
N VAL A 87 -5.45 -6.87 -14.37
CA VAL A 87 -6.53 -7.67 -14.96
C VAL A 87 -6.72 -7.36 -16.45
N THR A 88 -6.58 -6.10 -16.86
CA THR A 88 -6.72 -5.69 -18.27
C THR A 88 -5.50 -6.08 -19.12
N SER A 89 -4.32 -6.25 -18.50
CA SER A 89 -3.07 -6.62 -19.18
C SER A 89 -2.77 -8.12 -19.22
N ALA A 90 -3.60 -8.95 -18.57
CA ALA A 90 -3.44 -10.40 -18.47
C ALA A 90 -4.30 -11.14 -19.49
#